data_AF-A0A7J3MVT6-F1
#
_entry.id   AF-A0A7J3MVT6-F1
#
_cell.length_a   1.000
_cell.length_b   1.000
_cell.length_c   1.000
_cell.angle_alpha   90.00
_cell.angle_beta   90.00
_cell.angle_gamma   90.00
#
_symmetry.space_group_name_H-M   'P 1'
#
loop_
_entity.id
_entity.type
_entity.pdbx_description
1 polymer ?
#
loop_
_entity_poly.entity_id
_entity_poly.type
_entity_poly.pdbx_seq_one_letter_code
_entity_poly.pdbx_strand_id
1 'polypeptide(L)' 'MIHEREPRLIIYVSEEIHKKLKVLSASSGLTMGMLSDAFINYVLRNKELTRRLIEDMGGRWIEQEET' A
#
# COMPACT_ATOMS: atom_id res chain seq x y z
N MET A 1 17.62 13.62 -21.83
CA MET A 1 17.32 12.30 -21.26
C MET A 1 16.17 12.49 -20.28
N ILE A 2 14.97 12.07 -20.67
CA ILE A 2 13.78 12.13 -19.82
C ILE A 2 13.81 10.86 -18.96
N HIS A 3 13.91 11.00 -17.64
CA HIS A 3 13.66 9.90 -16.71
C HIS A 3 12.14 9.75 -16.62
N GLU A 4 11.64 8.63 -17.13
CA GLU A 4 10.24 8.25 -17.04
C GLU A 4 9.88 8.14 -15.55
N ARG A 5 9.02 9.03 -15.06
CA ARG A 5 8.61 9.06 -13.64
C ARG A 5 7.67 7.88 -13.42
N GLU A 6 8.10 6.86 -12.70
CA GLU A 6 7.18 5.86 -12.16
C GLU A 6 6.09 6.59 -11.33
N PRO A 7 4.80 6.26 -11.52
CA PRO A 7 3.74 6.84 -10.72
C PRO A 7 3.95 6.44 -9.25
N ARG A 8 4.33 7.41 -8.42
CA ARG A 8 4.51 7.20 -6.98
C ARG A 8 3.13 7.10 -6.33
N LEU A 9 2.62 5.88 -6.20
CA LEU A 9 1.40 5.62 -5.44
C LEU A 9 1.69 5.83 -3.94
N ILE A 10 1.17 6.92 -3.38
CA ILE A 10 1.26 7.19 -1.95
C ILE A 10 0.02 6.61 -1.27
N ILE A 11 0.18 5.47 -0.59
CA ILE A 11 -0.89 4.88 0.21
C ILE A 11 -0.74 5.35 1.66
N TYR A 12 -1.71 6.11 2.15
CA TYR A 12 -1.79 6.47 3.55
C TYR A 12 -2.40 5.29 4.34
N VAL A 13 -1.56 4.59 5.09
CA VAL A 13 -2.00 3.53 6.00
C VAL A 13 -2.10 4.07 7.42
N SER A 14 -3.05 3.56 8.21
CA SER A 14 -3.17 3.94 9.62
C SER A 14 -1.91 3.51 10.41
N GLU A 15 -1.65 4.16 11.54
CA GLU A 15 -0.53 3.81 12.43
C GLU A 15 -0.61 2.33 12.87
N GLU A 16 -1.83 1.79 13.01
CA GLU A 16 -2.05 0.38 13.34
C GLU A 16 -1.56 -0.56 12.23
N ILE A 17 -1.87 -0.26 10.97
CA ILE A 17 -1.38 -1.05 9.82
C ILE A 17 0.14 -0.91 9.71
N HIS A 18 0.69 0.28 9.94
CA HIS A 18 2.14 0.50 9.96
C HIS A 18 2.83 -0.35 11.04
N LYS A 19 2.27 -0.43 12.25
CA LYS A 19 2.76 -1.31 13.32
C LYS A 19 2.72 -2.78 12.89
N LYS A 20 1.63 -3.23 12.26
CA LYS A 20 1.52 -4.62 11.76
C LYS A 20 2.56 -4.93 10.69
N LEU A 21 2.79 -4.02 9.74
CA LEU A 21 3.84 -4.17 8.72
C LEU A 21 5.24 -4.27 9.34
N LYS A 22 5.52 -3.46 10.37
CA LYS A 22 6.81 -3.50 11.08
C LYS A 22 7.04 -4.83 11.79
N VAL A 23 6.00 -5.38 12.44
CA VAL A 23 6.05 -6.72 13.05
C VAL A 23 6.28 -7.78 11.98
N LEU A 24 5.57 -7.68 10.85
CA LEU A 24 5.70 -8.61 9.74
C LEU A 24 7.12 -8.58 9.13
N SER A 25 7.71 -7.39 8.99
CA SER A 25 9.10 -7.22 8.54
C SER A 25 10.08 -7.92 9.48
N ALA A 26 9.90 -7.73 10.80
CA ALA A 26 10.73 -8.38 11.80
C ALA A 26 10.58 -9.92 11.81
N SER A 27 9.37 -10.45 11.55
CA SER A 27 9.10 -11.88 11.60
C SER A 27 9.40 -12.64 10.31
N SER A 28 9.35 -11.98 9.15
CA SER A 28 9.54 -12.61 7.84
C SER A 28 10.97 -12.49 7.30
N GLY A 29 11.81 -11.64 7.92
CA GLY A 29 13.13 -11.30 7.40
C GLY A 29 13.08 -10.41 6.14
N LEU A 30 11.88 -10.01 5.70
CA LEU A 30 11.69 -9.10 4.58
C LEU A 30 11.86 -7.66 5.03
N THR A 31 12.48 -6.83 4.19
CA THR A 31 12.58 -5.40 4.46
C THR A 31 11.20 -4.73 4.32
N MET A 32 10.99 -3.63 5.02
CA MET A 32 9.79 -2.80 4.86
C MET A 32 9.56 -2.36 3.41
N GLY A 33 10.63 -2.17 2.62
CA GLY A 33 10.54 -1.87 1.19
C GLY A 33 9.91 -3.02 0.41
N MET A 34 10.43 -4.25 0.58
CA MET A 34 9.89 -5.44 -0.09
C MET A 34 8.43 -5.72 0.29
N LEU A 35 8.07 -5.52 1.56
CA LEU A 35 6.68 -5.65 2.00
C LEU A 35 5.78 -4.55 1.42
N SER A 36 6.28 -3.32 1.31
CA SER A 36 5.54 -2.22 0.68
C SER A 36 5.34 -2.48 -0.81
N ASP A 37 6.36 -2.95 -1.52
CA ASP A 37 6.27 -3.29 -2.95
C ASP A 37 5.31 -4.45 -3.20
N ALA A 38 5.38 -5.51 -2.37
CA ALA A 38 4.45 -6.63 -2.44
C ALA A 38 3.01 -6.19 -2.16
N PHE A 39 2.82 -5.33 -1.15
CA PHE A 39 1.52 -4.76 -0.82
C PHE A 39 0.97 -3.90 -1.96
N ILE A 40 1.75 -2.96 -2.49
CA ILE A 40 1.36 -2.11 -3.63
C ILE A 40 0.98 -2.96 -4.84
N ASN A 41 1.81 -3.95 -5.20
CA ASN A 41 1.51 -4.87 -6.30
C ASN A 41 0.21 -5.64 -6.07
N TYR A 42 -0.04 -6.10 -4.85
CA TYR A 42 -1.28 -6.76 -4.48
C TYR A 42 -2.49 -5.81 -4.62
N VAL A 43 -2.37 -4.60 -4.10
CA VAL A 43 -3.42 -3.56 -4.18
C VAL A 43 -3.72 -3.21 -5.64
N LEU A 44 -2.70 -3.03 -6.49
CA LEU A 44 -2.89 -2.72 -7.91
C LEU A 44 -3.58 -3.86 -8.67
N ARG A 45 -3.21 -5.11 -8.39
CA ARG A 45 -3.82 -6.29 -9.01
C ARG A 45 -5.23 -6.60 -8.50
N ASN A 46 -5.53 -6.22 -7.26
CA ASN A 46 -6.78 -6.53 -6.57
C ASN A 46 -7.49 -5.27 -6.09
N LYS A 47 -7.47 -4.19 -6.88
CA LYS A 47 -7.90 -2.84 -6.47
C LYS A 47 -9.29 -2.85 -5.83
N GLU A 48 -10.25 -3.50 -6.48
CA GLU A 48 -11.65 -3.52 -6.01
C GLU A 48 -11.85 -4.34 -4.73
N LEU A 49 -11.15 -5.47 -4.61
CA LEU A 49 -11.17 -6.29 -3.39
C LEU A 49 -10.51 -5.54 -2.23
N THR A 50 -9.37 -4.91 -2.49
CA THR A 50 -8.63 -4.13 -1.50
C THR A 50 -9.44 -2.93 -1.03
N ARG A 51 -10.13 -2.25 -1.96
CA ARG A 51 -11.05 -1.15 -1.63
C ARG A 51 -12.14 -1.62 -0.65
N ARG A 52 -12.83 -2.72 -0.98
CA ARG A 52 -13.87 -3.30 -0.13
C ARG A 52 -13.34 -3.67 1.26
N LEU A 53 -12.17 -4.30 1.34
CA LEU A 53 -11.53 -4.64 2.62
C LEU A 53 -11.22 -3.40 3.46
N ILE A 54 -10.74 -2.32 2.83
CA ILE A 54 -10.46 -1.06 3.53
C ILE A 54 -11.75 -0.43 4.03
N GLU A 55 -12.81 -0.41 3.21
CA GLU A 55 -14.13 0.10 3.57
C GLU A 55 -14.75 -0.71 4.74
N ASP A 56 -14.67 -2.04 4.70
CA ASP A 56 -15.16 -2.94 5.76
C ASP A 56 -14.42 -2.77 7.09
N MET A 57 -13.14 -2.40 7.03
CA MET A 57 -12.33 -2.07 8.22
C MET A 57 -12.60 -0.65 8.76
N GLY A 58 -13.57 0.08 8.20
CA GLY A 58 -13.87 1.46 8.57
C GLY A 58 -12.86 2.49 8.02
N GLY A 59 -12.02 2.07 7.06
CA GLY A 59 -11.12 2.94 6.33
C GLY A 59 -11.84 3.71 5.22
N ARG A 60 -11.16 4.72 4.66
CA ARG A 60 -11.65 5.48 3.50
C ARG A 60 -10.66 5.35 2.35
N TRP A 61 -11.15 4.90 1.20
CA TRP A 61 -10.39 4.87 -0.04
C TRP A 61 -10.45 6.23 -0.73
N ILE A 62 -9.30 6.85 -0.98
CA ILE A 62 -9.19 8.15 -1.64
C ILE A 62 -8.43 7.92 -2.95
N GLU A 63 -9.10 8.15 -4.07
CA GLU A 63 -8.45 8.17 -5.39
C GLU A 63 -8.01 9.62 -5.65
N GLN A 64 -6.69 9.85 -5.71
CA GLN A 64 -6.16 11.14 -6.12
C GLN A 64 -6.11 11.14 -7.65
N GLU A 65 -7.07 11.81 -8.29
CA GLU A 65 -7.00 12.12 -9.73
C GLU A 65 -5.82 13.08 -9.97
N GLU A 66 -4.93 12.74 -10.90
CA GLU A 66 -3.87 13.64 -11.40
C GLU A 66 -4.52 14.90 -11.98
N THR A 67 -4.05 16.07 -11.54
CA THR A 67 -4.37 17.39 -12.14
C THR A 67 -3.27 17.79 -13.12
#